data_AF-A0A925ZVC8-F1
#
_entry.id   AF-A0A925ZVC8-F1
#
_cell.length_a   1.000
_cell.length_b   1.000
_cell.length_c   1.000
_cell.angle_alpha   90.00
_cell.angle_beta   90.00
_cell.angle_gamma   90.00
#
_symmetry.space_group_name_H-M   'P 1'
#
loop_
_entity.id
_entity.type
_entity.pdbx_description
1 polymer ?
#
loop_
_entity_poly.entity_id
_entity_poly.type
_entity_poly.pdbx_seq_one_letter_code
_entity_poly.pdbx_strand_id
1 'polypeptide(L)'
;MTQEIPALGGREHISAEPRGGRIGVAFDWGLGVQLAAAGIAQLLRLPQPGGAPVSPLVGAGILAAAAIPFIQGEALRRGNGTARWIQISANSLLTLGGVGLGVQLATQIAQGNFSPALASQFYTLLLLIVVSPLEVWLLLQPGSRQWYGHVSAADARARHSGPWLRGTVAWALACGLIQFATVYALAS
;
A
#
# COMPACT_ATOMS: atom_id res chain seq x y z
N MET A 1 -56.40 16.15 17.25
CA MET A 1 -55.53 15.01 17.63
C MET A 1 -54.63 14.75 16.44
N THR A 2 -53.52 15.47 16.38
CA THR A 2 -52.64 15.53 15.21
C THR A 2 -51.55 14.49 15.44
N GLN A 3 -51.55 13.40 14.67
CA GLN A 3 -50.47 12.42 14.72
C GLN A 3 -49.22 13.06 14.13
N GLU A 4 -48.20 13.27 14.96
CA GLU A 4 -46.85 13.55 14.49
C GLU A 4 -46.32 12.31 13.78
N ILE A 5 -46.17 12.40 12.46
CA ILE A 5 -45.39 11.45 11.68
C ILE A 5 -43.93 11.72 12.08
N PRO A 6 -43.21 10.77 12.72
CA PRO A 6 -41.80 10.97 12.98
C PRO A 6 -41.09 11.13 11.64
N ALA A 7 -40.46 12.29 11.45
CA ALA A 7 -39.58 12.55 10.32
C ALA A 7 -38.51 11.45 10.31
N LEU A 8 -38.68 10.46 9.42
CA LEU A 8 -37.64 9.53 9.01
C LEU A 8 -36.62 10.31 8.18
N GLY A 9 -35.92 11.23 8.85
CA GLY A 9 -34.84 12.01 8.29
C GLY A 9 -33.68 11.09 7.94
N GLY A 10 -33.68 10.61 6.70
CA GLY A 10 -32.56 10.79 5.78
C GLY A 10 -31.16 10.38 6.27
N ARG A 11 -31.04 9.35 7.11
CA ARG A 11 -29.79 8.59 7.20
C ARG A 11 -29.91 7.41 6.26
N GLU A 12 -29.95 7.70 4.96
CA GLU A 12 -29.57 6.68 4.00
C GLU A 12 -28.21 6.15 4.47
N HIS A 13 -28.24 4.88 4.82
CA HIS A 13 -27.11 4.14 5.29
C HIS A 13 -25.90 4.42 4.39
N ILE A 14 -24.90 5.15 4.88
CA ILE A 14 -23.51 5.00 4.43
C ILE A 14 -23.05 3.61 4.90
N SER A 15 -23.71 2.54 4.40
CA SER A 15 -23.48 1.14 4.77
C SER A 15 -22.60 0.41 3.78
N ALA A 16 -22.38 0.95 2.59
CA ALA A 16 -21.41 0.38 1.67
C ALA A 16 -20.00 0.72 2.19
N GLU A 17 -19.39 -0.25 2.87
CA GLU A 17 -17.96 -0.22 3.20
C GLU A 17 -17.16 0.17 1.94
N PRO A 18 -16.18 1.08 2.05
CA PRO A 18 -15.39 1.50 0.90
C PRO A 18 -14.66 0.28 0.33
N ARG A 19 -15.00 -0.07 -0.91
CA ARG A 19 -14.29 -1.12 -1.64
C ARG A 19 -12.82 -0.69 -1.78
N GLY A 20 -11.91 -1.53 -1.30
CA GLY A 20 -10.46 -1.32 -1.38
C GLY A 20 -9.82 -0.56 -0.22
N GLY A 21 -10.58 -0.05 0.77
CA GLY A 21 -9.99 0.65 1.91
C GLY A 21 -9.00 -0.21 2.69
N ARG A 22 -9.33 -1.50 2.92
CA ARG A 22 -8.43 -2.44 3.59
C ARG A 22 -7.16 -2.74 2.79
N ILE A 23 -7.29 -2.91 1.49
CA ILE A 23 -6.17 -3.24 0.60
C ILE A 23 -5.18 -2.08 0.57
N GLY A 24 -5.66 -0.85 0.33
CA GLY A 24 -4.79 0.33 0.29
C GLY A 24 -4.04 0.58 1.61
N VAL A 25 -4.72 0.46 2.76
CA VAL A 25 -4.05 0.61 4.06
C VAL A 25 -2.99 -0.48 4.26
N ALA A 26 -3.28 -1.72 3.89
CA ALA A 26 -2.32 -2.82 4.02
C ALA A 26 -1.13 -2.66 3.07
N PHE A 27 -1.36 -2.14 1.86
CA PHE A 27 -0.31 -1.85 0.88
C PHE A 27 0.63 -0.75 1.37
N ASP A 28 0.08 0.37 1.84
CA ASP A 28 0.87 1.48 2.37
C ASP A 28 1.68 1.05 3.59
N TRP A 29 1.05 0.36 4.54
CA TRP A 29 1.77 -0.14 5.72
C TRP A 29 2.78 -1.23 5.35
N GLY A 30 2.50 -2.05 4.34
CA GLY A 30 3.45 -3.04 3.81
C GLY A 30 4.69 -2.37 3.21
N LEU A 31 4.50 -1.30 2.44
CA LEU A 31 5.61 -0.46 1.95
C LEU A 31 6.39 0.17 3.10
N GLY A 32 5.69 0.66 4.13
CA GLY A 32 6.32 1.16 5.36
C GLY A 32 7.18 0.10 6.05
N VAL A 33 6.68 -1.13 6.20
CA VAL A 33 7.42 -2.28 6.75
C VAL A 33 8.64 -2.61 5.90
N GLN A 34 8.49 -2.66 4.58
CA GLN A 34 9.60 -2.92 3.65
C GLN A 34 10.72 -1.88 3.79
N LEU A 35 10.37 -0.59 3.79
CA LEU A 35 11.33 0.50 3.94
C LEU A 35 11.99 0.48 5.32
N ALA A 36 11.22 0.22 6.39
CA ALA A 36 11.77 0.09 7.73
C ALA A 36 12.79 -1.06 7.81
N ALA A 37 12.45 -2.23 7.26
CA ALA A 37 13.35 -3.38 7.20
C ALA A 37 14.64 -3.06 6.40
N ALA A 38 14.51 -2.41 5.26
CA ALA A 38 15.65 -1.97 4.45
C ALA A 38 16.56 -0.97 5.20
N GLY A 39 15.96 0.03 5.87
CA GLY A 39 16.69 1.00 6.67
C GLY A 39 17.43 0.36 7.85
N ILE A 40 16.77 -0.56 8.57
CA ILE A 40 17.38 -1.33 9.66
C ILE A 40 18.53 -2.19 9.16
N ALA A 41 18.35 -2.92 8.04
CA ALA A 41 19.39 -3.74 7.46
C ALA A 41 20.65 -2.93 7.10
N GLN A 42 20.47 -1.73 6.55
CA GLN A 42 21.58 -0.83 6.24
C GLN A 42 22.25 -0.25 7.49
N LEU A 43 21.49 0.11 8.53
CA LEU A 43 22.05 0.58 9.81
C LEU A 43 22.88 -0.51 10.50
N LEU A 44 22.44 -1.76 10.39
CA LEU A 44 23.17 -2.95 10.87
C LEU A 44 24.32 -3.37 9.93
N ARG A 45 24.52 -2.65 8.82
CA ARG A 45 25.54 -2.94 7.79
C ARG A 45 25.46 -4.37 7.26
N LEU A 46 24.25 -4.89 7.12
CA LEU A 46 24.05 -6.19 6.50
C LEU A 46 24.54 -6.12 5.03
N PRO A 47 25.12 -7.21 4.50
CA PRO A 47 25.61 -7.26 3.12
C PRO A 47 24.51 -6.90 2.14
N GLN A 48 24.73 -5.90 1.28
CA GLN A 48 23.77 -5.48 0.27
C GLN A 48 24.00 -6.26 -1.04
N PRO A 49 22.93 -6.52 -1.80
CA PRO A 49 23.03 -6.95 -3.20
C PRO A 49 23.99 -6.02 -3.98
N GLY A 50 24.98 -6.60 -4.67
CA GLY A 50 25.97 -5.84 -5.45
C GLY A 50 27.16 -5.27 -4.65
N GLY A 51 27.28 -5.57 -3.35
CA GLY A 51 28.55 -5.48 -2.59
C GLY A 51 29.07 -4.08 -2.24
N ALA A 52 28.44 -3.00 -2.70
CA ALA A 52 28.85 -1.65 -2.35
C ALA A 52 28.41 -1.29 -0.92
N PRO A 53 29.32 -0.83 -0.04
CA PRO A 53 28.95 -0.38 1.30
C PRO A 53 28.09 0.88 1.21
N VAL A 54 26.91 0.84 1.84
CA VAL A 54 26.01 2.00 1.92
C VAL A 54 26.24 2.72 3.25
N SER A 55 26.27 4.05 3.21
CA SER A 55 26.44 4.87 4.42
C SER A 55 25.28 4.64 5.41
N PRO A 56 25.54 4.49 6.72
CA PRO A 56 24.47 4.40 7.72
C PRO A 56 23.50 5.58 7.70
N LEU A 57 23.94 6.77 7.23
CA LEU A 57 23.05 7.93 7.05
C LEU A 57 21.95 7.67 6.03
N VAL A 58 22.24 6.90 4.98
CA VAL A 58 21.23 6.49 3.98
C VAL A 58 20.24 5.53 4.63
N GLY A 59 20.71 4.57 5.43
CA GLY A 59 19.84 3.66 6.19
C GLY A 59 18.91 4.40 7.15
N ALA A 60 19.43 5.39 7.88
CA ALA A 60 18.63 6.26 8.73
C ALA A 60 17.59 7.06 7.93
N GLY A 61 17.98 7.59 6.76
CA GLY A 61 17.07 8.30 5.86
C GLY A 61 15.92 7.42 5.34
N ILE A 62 16.22 6.17 4.95
CA ILE A 62 15.22 5.19 4.51
C ILE A 62 14.27 4.84 5.66
N LEU A 63 14.82 4.59 6.86
CA LEU A 63 14.01 4.30 8.04
C LEU A 63 13.09 5.47 8.41
N ALA A 64 13.57 6.70 8.31
CA ALA A 64 12.74 7.89 8.52
C ALA A 64 11.65 8.00 7.43
N ALA A 65 11.99 7.74 6.17
CA ALA A 65 11.04 7.77 5.06
C ALA A 65 9.93 6.70 5.19
N ALA A 66 10.19 5.60 5.89
CA ALA A 66 9.18 4.56 6.17
C ALA A 66 7.94 5.10 6.91
N ALA A 67 8.07 6.23 7.64
CA ALA A 67 6.93 6.88 8.29
C ALA A 67 5.89 7.41 7.29
N ILE A 68 6.30 7.79 6.07
CA ILE A 68 5.42 8.39 5.06
C ILE A 68 4.29 7.40 4.66
N PRO A 69 4.59 6.15 4.25
CA PRO A 69 3.53 5.17 4.00
C PRO A 69 2.66 4.87 5.23
N PHE A 70 3.23 4.81 6.44
CA PHE A 70 2.42 4.61 7.65
C PHE A 70 1.41 5.74 7.88
N ILE A 71 1.84 6.99 7.71
CA ILE A 71 0.98 8.17 7.84
C ILE A 71 -0.11 8.15 6.77
N GLN A 72 0.24 7.83 5.52
CA GLN A 72 -0.69 7.75 4.40
C GLN A 72 -1.75 6.66 4.64
N GLY A 73 -1.33 5.45 5.01
CA GLY A 73 -2.25 4.35 5.32
C GLY A 73 -3.14 4.66 6.54
N GLU A 74 -2.62 5.34 7.57
CA GLU A 74 -3.42 5.77 8.71
C GLU A 74 -4.44 6.86 8.32
N ALA A 75 -4.06 7.80 7.45
CA ALA A 75 -4.97 8.80 6.93
C ALA A 75 -6.10 8.15 6.10
N LEU A 76 -5.78 7.17 5.26
CA LEU A 76 -6.75 6.39 4.52
C LEU A 76 -7.67 5.59 5.46
N ARG A 77 -7.12 4.93 6.48
CA ARG A 77 -7.91 4.22 7.51
C ARG A 77 -8.89 5.15 8.23
N ARG A 78 -8.52 6.41 8.44
CA ARG A 78 -9.37 7.45 9.05
C ARG A 78 -10.40 8.05 8.09
N GLY A 79 -10.50 7.55 6.85
CA GLY A 79 -11.48 8.03 5.89
C GLY A 79 -11.12 9.37 5.25
N ASN A 80 -9.84 9.76 5.25
CA ASN A 80 -9.41 11.03 4.68
C ASN A 80 -9.54 11.02 3.14
N GLY A 81 -10.38 11.92 2.60
CA GLY A 81 -10.60 12.04 1.15
C GLY A 81 -9.37 12.47 0.33
N THR A 82 -8.47 13.27 0.91
CA THR A 82 -7.20 13.65 0.27
C THR A 82 -6.26 12.45 0.19
N ALA A 83 -6.16 11.66 1.27
CA ALA A 83 -5.35 10.44 1.28
C ALA A 83 -5.82 9.45 0.18
N ARG A 84 -7.13 9.33 -0.05
CA ARG A 84 -7.67 8.56 -1.18
C ARG A 84 -7.14 9.04 -2.53
N TRP A 85 -7.10 10.36 -2.77
CA TRP A 85 -6.59 10.88 -4.04
C TRP A 85 -5.09 10.66 -4.20
N ILE A 86 -4.31 10.85 -3.13
CA ILE A 86 -2.88 10.51 -3.11
C ILE A 86 -2.70 9.03 -3.47
N GLN A 87 -3.50 8.13 -2.88
CA GLN A 87 -3.43 6.69 -3.14
C GLN A 87 -3.71 6.37 -4.61
N ILE A 88 -4.75 6.98 -5.20
CA ILE A 88 -5.10 6.79 -6.60
C ILE A 88 -3.96 7.25 -7.51
N SER A 89 -3.42 8.45 -7.26
CA SER A 89 -2.34 9.01 -8.07
C SER A 89 -1.06 8.18 -7.95
N ALA A 90 -0.65 7.84 -6.73
CA ALA A 90 0.54 7.03 -6.48
C ALA A 90 0.43 5.65 -7.13
N ASN A 91 -0.69 4.94 -6.94
CA ASN A 91 -0.88 3.61 -7.55
C ASN A 91 -0.99 3.67 -9.07
N SER A 92 -1.54 4.75 -9.64
CA SER A 92 -1.55 4.94 -11.09
C SER A 92 -0.12 5.10 -11.63
N LEU A 93 0.72 5.89 -10.95
CA LEU A 93 2.14 6.02 -11.29
C LEU A 93 2.92 4.71 -11.12
N LEU A 94 2.68 3.98 -10.02
CA LEU A 94 3.26 2.65 -9.79
C LEU A 94 2.86 1.67 -10.88
N THR A 95 1.62 1.71 -11.35
CA THR A 95 1.14 0.89 -12.47
C THR A 95 1.92 1.18 -13.75
N LEU A 96 2.10 2.46 -14.09
CA LEU A 96 2.89 2.88 -15.25
C LEU A 96 4.35 2.42 -15.12
N GLY A 97 4.94 2.55 -13.92
CA GLY A 97 6.26 2.02 -13.62
C GLY A 97 6.33 0.50 -13.78
N GLY A 98 5.30 -0.22 -13.35
CA GLY A 98 5.17 -1.67 -13.53
C GLY A 98 5.10 -2.10 -14.99
N VAL A 99 4.39 -1.35 -15.83
CA VAL A 99 4.37 -1.60 -17.28
C VAL A 99 5.78 -1.42 -17.87
N GLY A 100 6.48 -0.35 -17.50
CA GLY A 100 7.87 -0.13 -17.93
C GLY A 100 8.81 -1.27 -17.50
N LEU A 101 8.70 -1.70 -16.23
CA LEU A 101 9.42 -2.84 -15.69
C LEU A 101 9.10 -4.13 -16.46
N GLY A 102 7.83 -4.37 -16.78
CA GLY A 102 7.38 -5.53 -17.57
C GLY A 102 8.01 -5.58 -18.97
N VAL A 103 8.10 -4.44 -19.65
CA VAL A 103 8.78 -4.34 -20.96
C VAL A 103 10.27 -4.64 -20.84
N GLN A 104 10.93 -4.11 -19.80
CA GLN A 104 12.33 -4.41 -19.53
C GLN A 104 12.56 -5.90 -19.27
N LEU A 105 11.73 -6.52 -18.42
CA LEU A 105 11.77 -7.95 -18.12
C LEU A 105 11.58 -8.80 -19.38
N ALA A 106 10.59 -8.47 -20.21
CA ALA A 106 10.33 -9.17 -21.47
C ALA A 106 11.54 -9.10 -22.42
N THR A 107 12.21 -7.94 -22.47
CA THR A 107 13.42 -7.75 -23.28
C THR A 107 14.59 -8.59 -22.78
N GLN A 108 14.81 -8.65 -21.45
CA GLN A 108 15.86 -9.49 -20.85
C GLN A 108 15.61 -10.98 -21.11
N ILE A 109 14.36 -11.43 -20.99
CA ILE A 109 13.96 -12.81 -21.28
C ILE A 109 14.20 -13.14 -22.76
N ALA A 110 13.82 -12.24 -23.68
CA ALA A 110 14.03 -12.43 -25.11
C ALA A 110 15.52 -12.51 -25.50
N GLN A 111 16.40 -11.86 -24.72
CA GLN A 111 17.85 -11.91 -24.86
C GLN A 111 18.50 -13.14 -24.19
N GLY A 112 17.71 -14.00 -23.51
CA GLY A 112 18.20 -15.18 -22.81
C GLY A 112 18.80 -14.89 -21.42
N ASN A 113 18.61 -13.69 -20.89
CA ASN A 113 19.16 -13.27 -19.60
C ASN A 113 18.24 -13.69 -18.45
N PHE A 114 18.39 -14.92 -17.97
CA PHE A 114 17.67 -15.43 -16.80
C PHE A 114 18.56 -15.35 -15.56
N SER A 115 18.39 -14.32 -14.73
CA SER A 115 19.09 -14.20 -13.45
C SER A 115 18.14 -14.38 -12.26
N PRO A 116 18.62 -14.83 -11.09
CA PRO A 116 17.83 -14.83 -9.87
C PRO A 116 17.27 -13.44 -9.52
N ALA A 117 18.03 -12.38 -9.82
CA ALA A 117 17.61 -11.00 -9.67
C ALA A 117 16.44 -10.61 -10.59
N LEU A 118 16.34 -11.22 -11.78
CA LEU A 118 15.18 -11.08 -12.66
C LEU A 118 13.95 -11.76 -12.04
N ALA A 119 14.12 -12.97 -11.49
CA ALA A 119 13.04 -13.73 -10.88
C ALA A 119 12.47 -13.02 -9.63
N SER A 120 13.29 -12.33 -8.86
CA SER A 120 12.84 -11.59 -7.67
C SER A 120 11.93 -10.41 -8.00
N GLN A 121 11.98 -9.89 -9.24
CA GLN A 121 11.14 -8.80 -9.70
C GLN A 121 9.70 -9.23 -10.01
N PHE A 122 9.40 -10.53 -10.12
CA PHE A 122 8.02 -10.97 -10.40
C PHE A 122 7.04 -10.56 -9.30
N TYR A 123 7.44 -10.62 -8.03
CA TYR A 123 6.57 -10.20 -6.93
C TYR A 123 6.33 -8.68 -6.98
N THR A 124 7.38 -7.89 -7.22
CA THR A 124 7.24 -6.45 -7.48
C THR A 124 6.30 -6.18 -8.64
N LEU A 125 6.47 -6.90 -9.76
CA LEU A 125 5.64 -6.73 -10.95
C LEU A 125 4.18 -7.02 -10.62
N LEU A 126 3.88 -8.10 -9.90
CA LEU A 126 2.52 -8.44 -9.44
C LEU A 126 1.90 -7.28 -8.64
N LEU A 127 2.66 -6.70 -7.70
CA LEU A 127 2.18 -5.54 -6.93
C LEU A 127 1.86 -4.36 -7.86
N LEU A 128 2.75 -4.04 -8.80
CA LEU A 128 2.60 -2.87 -9.67
C LEU A 128 1.53 -3.03 -10.75
N ILE A 129 1.41 -4.20 -11.39
CA ILE A 129 0.52 -4.38 -12.56
C ILE A 129 -0.83 -5.02 -12.21
N VAL A 130 -0.96 -5.61 -11.01
CA VAL A 130 -2.22 -6.23 -10.57
C VAL A 130 -2.78 -5.50 -9.36
N VAL A 131 -2.00 -5.38 -8.28
CA VAL A 131 -2.52 -4.81 -7.02
C VAL A 131 -2.78 -3.32 -7.14
N SER A 132 -1.82 -2.54 -7.65
CA SER A 132 -1.98 -1.09 -7.82
C SER A 132 -3.17 -0.68 -8.70
N PRO A 133 -3.39 -1.23 -9.92
CA PRO A 133 -4.56 -0.86 -10.71
C PRO A 133 -5.88 -1.36 -10.09
N LEU A 134 -5.86 -2.50 -9.39
CA LEU A 134 -7.01 -2.98 -8.62
C LEU A 134 -7.38 -1.98 -7.50
N GLU A 135 -6.41 -1.47 -6.76
CA GLU A 135 -6.64 -0.42 -5.74
C GLU A 135 -7.25 0.83 -6.35
N VAL A 136 -6.68 1.31 -7.47
CA VAL A 136 -7.22 2.48 -8.19
C VAL A 136 -8.68 2.23 -8.58
N TRP A 137 -8.98 1.09 -9.19
CA TRP A 137 -10.34 0.74 -9.61
C TRP A 137 -11.31 0.68 -8.42
N LEU A 138 -10.91 0.06 -7.30
CA LEU A 138 -11.73 -0.05 -6.09
C LEU A 138 -11.97 1.31 -5.42
N LEU A 139 -10.95 2.16 -5.34
CA LEU A 139 -11.05 3.50 -4.77
C LEU A 139 -11.84 4.46 -5.66
N LEU A 140 -11.89 4.22 -6.97
CA LEU A 140 -12.71 4.97 -7.92
C LEU A 140 -14.18 4.55 -7.90
N GLN A 141 -14.58 3.45 -7.23
CA GLN A 141 -15.98 3.04 -7.16
C GLN A 141 -16.87 4.12 -6.50
N PRO A 142 -18.14 4.25 -6.92
CA PRO A 142 -19.08 5.21 -6.33
C PRO A 142 -19.21 5.09 -4.81
N GLY A 143 -19.28 3.86 -4.28
CA GLY A 143 -19.35 3.61 -2.83
C GLY A 143 -18.13 4.13 -2.08
N SER A 144 -16.92 3.93 -2.61
CA SER A 144 -15.69 4.47 -2.04
C SER A 144 -15.67 6.00 -2.11
N ARG A 145 -16.10 6.60 -3.24
CA ARG A 145 -16.21 8.07 -3.36
C ARG A 145 -17.15 8.66 -2.31
N GLN A 146 -18.33 8.08 -2.16
CA GLN A 146 -19.32 8.52 -1.19
C GLN A 146 -18.79 8.37 0.24
N TRP A 147 -18.16 7.24 0.55
CA TRP A 147 -17.57 7.00 1.87
C TRP A 147 -16.52 8.06 2.25
N TYR A 148 -15.47 8.18 1.43
CA TYR A 148 -14.34 9.07 1.73
C TYR A 148 -14.70 10.57 1.63
N GLY A 149 -15.85 10.89 1.03
CA GLY A 149 -16.39 12.25 0.99
C GLY A 149 -17.16 12.67 2.24
N HIS A 150 -17.67 11.71 3.03
CA HIS A 150 -18.67 12.03 4.07
C HIS A 150 -18.39 11.39 5.45
N VAL A 151 -17.55 10.36 5.53
CA VAL A 151 -17.28 9.68 6.81
C VAL A 151 -16.49 10.57 7.76
N SER A 152 -16.88 10.61 9.03
CA SER A 152 -16.07 11.27 10.05
C SER A 152 -14.87 10.41 10.43
N ALA A 153 -13.76 11.04 10.85
CA ALA A 153 -12.57 10.31 11.29
C ALA A 153 -12.82 9.45 12.55
N ALA A 154 -13.84 9.78 13.36
CA ALA A 154 -14.24 8.97 14.51
C ALA A 154 -14.95 7.69 14.06
N ASP A 155 -15.94 7.83 13.16
CA ASP A 155 -16.70 6.68 12.62
C ASP A 155 -15.81 5.74 11.82
N ALA A 156 -14.91 6.30 11.00
CA ALA A 156 -13.94 5.51 10.24
C ALA A 156 -13.02 4.70 11.18
N ARG A 157 -12.52 5.30 12.27
CA ARG A 157 -11.67 4.59 13.24
C ARG A 157 -12.43 3.51 13.99
N ALA A 158 -13.67 3.79 14.40
CA ALA A 158 -14.50 2.81 15.10
C ALA A 158 -14.73 1.57 14.22
N ARG A 159 -15.05 1.78 12.94
CA ARG A 159 -15.28 0.70 11.96
C ARG A 159 -14.00 -0.04 11.57
N HIS A 160 -12.89 0.68 11.38
CA HIS A 160 -11.58 0.11 11.04
C HIS A 160 -10.72 -0.20 12.28
N SER A 161 -11.29 -0.94 13.24
CA SER A 161 -10.64 -1.34 14.50
C SER A 161 -10.72 -2.86 14.72
N GLY A 162 -10.20 -3.35 15.85
CA GLY A 162 -10.38 -4.73 16.28
C GLY A 162 -9.86 -5.78 15.27
N PRO A 163 -10.66 -6.80 14.89
CA PRO A 163 -10.25 -7.83 13.91
C PRO A 163 -9.84 -7.26 12.55
N TRP A 164 -10.49 -6.19 12.09
CA TRP A 164 -10.15 -5.54 10.83
C TRP A 164 -8.69 -5.07 10.86
N LEU A 165 -8.35 -4.29 11.90
CA LEU A 165 -7.03 -3.69 12.08
C LEU A 165 -5.96 -4.76 12.25
N ARG A 166 -6.22 -5.79 13.09
CA ARG A 166 -5.28 -6.89 13.29
C ARG A 166 -4.95 -7.61 11.99
N GLY A 167 -5.95 -7.92 11.17
CA GLY A 167 -5.72 -8.56 9.88
C GLY A 167 -4.97 -7.66 8.89
N THR A 168 -5.26 -6.35 8.90
CA THR A 168 -4.53 -5.38 8.05
C THR A 168 -3.06 -5.28 8.46
N VAL A 169 -2.76 -5.21 9.76
CA VAL A 169 -1.38 -5.20 10.28
C VAL A 169 -0.65 -6.50 9.95
N ALA A 170 -1.30 -7.65 10.19
CA ALA A 170 -0.70 -8.95 9.89
C ALA A 170 -0.36 -9.09 8.38
N TRP A 171 -1.28 -8.66 7.51
CA TRP A 171 -1.06 -8.67 6.07
C TRP A 171 0.05 -7.72 5.64
N ALA A 172 0.06 -6.48 6.16
CA ALA A 172 1.10 -5.50 5.88
C ALA A 172 2.50 -6.03 6.29
N LEU A 173 2.61 -6.64 7.47
CA LEU A 173 3.86 -7.27 7.92
C LEU A 173 4.28 -8.39 6.98
N ALA A 174 3.38 -9.31 6.64
CA ALA A 174 3.69 -10.43 5.76
C ALA A 174 4.15 -9.96 4.38
N CYS A 175 3.38 -9.11 3.69
CA CYS A 175 3.72 -8.63 2.35
C CYS A 175 4.97 -7.74 2.35
N GLY A 176 5.10 -6.84 3.33
CA GLY A 176 6.26 -5.96 3.44
C GLY A 176 7.57 -6.71 3.67
N LEU A 177 7.56 -7.73 4.54
CA LEU A 177 8.73 -8.57 4.79
C LEU A 177 9.04 -9.50 3.61
N ILE A 178 8.02 -10.05 2.93
CA ILE A 178 8.22 -10.82 1.70
C ILE A 178 8.87 -9.93 0.63
N GLN A 179 8.35 -8.72 0.41
CA GLN A 179 8.92 -7.77 -0.56
C GLN A 179 10.34 -7.36 -0.19
N PHE A 180 10.61 -7.13 1.09
CA PHE A 180 11.98 -6.88 1.56
C PHE A 180 12.87 -8.07 1.24
N ALA A 181 12.46 -9.29 1.57
CA ALA A 181 13.24 -10.49 1.32
C ALA A 181 13.49 -10.75 -0.18
N THR A 182 12.50 -10.51 -1.05
CA THR A 182 12.70 -10.66 -2.50
C THR A 182 13.70 -9.66 -3.04
N VAL A 183 13.65 -8.40 -2.60
CA VAL A 183 14.60 -7.36 -3.02
C VAL A 183 15.98 -7.60 -2.42
N TYR A 184 16.05 -8.05 -1.18
CA TYR A 184 17.29 -8.12 -0.40
C TYR A 184 18.05 -9.44 -0.54
N ALA A 185 17.36 -10.58 -0.51
CA ALA A 185 17.98 -11.90 -0.43
C ALA A 185 18.12 -12.60 -1.80
N LEU A 186 17.33 -12.22 -2.80
CA LEU A 186 17.39 -12.84 -4.14
C LEU A 186 18.19 -12.02 -5.16
N ALA A 187 18.67 -10.84 -4.76
CA ALA A 187 19.52 -9.99 -5.60
C ALA A 187 21.02 -10.10 -5.24
N SER A 188 21.35 -10.77 -4.13
CA SER A 188 22.70 -11.18 -3.72
C SER A 188 23.05 -12.55 -4.28
#